data_AF-A0A973W2T4-F1
#
_entry.id   AF-A0A973W2T4-F1
#
_cell.length_a   1.000
_cell.length_b   1.000
_cell.length_c   1.000
_cell.angle_alpha   90.00
_cell.angle_beta   90.00
_cell.angle_gamma   90.00
#
_symmetry.space_group_name_H-M   'P 1'
#
loop_
_entity.id
_entity.type
_entity.pdbx_description
1 polymer ?
#
loop_
_entity_poly.entity_id
_entity_poly.type
_entity_poly.pdbx_seq_one_letter_code
_entity_poly.pdbx_strand_id
1 'polypeptide(L)'
;MRTSLLLTVLTFGVAGLANVTPAGARDYPWCVQGRGVGYPGDCMYQTRAQCLASASGRNVICGVNPRAAFGQQRRGYRDRY
;
A
#
# COMPACT_ATOMS: atom_id res chain seq x y z
N MET A 1 48.65 -29.36 10.11
CA MET A 1 47.78 -28.15 10.04
C MET A 1 46.82 -28.39 8.87
N ARG A 2 45.73 -29.16 8.98
CA ARG A 2 44.54 -28.94 9.83
C ARG A 2 44.06 -27.49 9.72
N THR A 3 43.32 -27.16 8.68
CA THR A 3 41.87 -26.88 8.77
C THR A 3 41.41 -26.32 7.43
N SER A 4 40.83 -27.20 6.64
CA SER A 4 40.14 -26.89 5.41
C SER A 4 38.90 -26.04 5.68
N LEU A 5 38.62 -25.13 4.76
CA LEU A 5 37.28 -24.70 4.33
C LEU A 5 36.31 -24.17 5.40
N LEU A 6 36.27 -22.85 5.57
CA LEU A 6 35.04 -22.14 5.93
C LEU A 6 34.94 -20.82 5.14
N LEU A 7 34.52 -20.93 3.89
CA LEU A 7 34.05 -19.81 3.06
C LEU A 7 32.52 -19.87 3.02
N THR A 8 31.85 -19.44 4.08
CA THR A 8 30.41 -19.17 4.04
C THR A 8 30.20 -17.79 3.42
N VAL A 9 30.14 -17.75 2.09
CA VAL A 9 29.73 -16.54 1.36
C VAL A 9 28.22 -16.41 1.52
N LEU A 10 27.78 -15.53 2.41
CA LEU A 10 26.40 -15.05 2.47
C LEU A 10 26.19 -14.09 1.30
N THR A 11 25.79 -14.61 0.14
CA THR A 11 25.30 -13.78 -0.95
C THR A 11 23.91 -13.26 -0.59
N PHE A 12 23.84 -12.03 -0.09
CA PHE A 12 22.58 -11.29 -0.05
C PHE A 12 22.20 -10.93 -1.49
N GLY A 13 21.33 -11.75 -2.09
CA GLY A 13 20.76 -11.47 -3.41
C GLY A 13 19.84 -10.26 -3.33
N VAL A 14 20.35 -9.07 -3.68
CA VAL A 14 19.52 -7.89 -3.96
C VAL A 14 19.02 -8.01 -5.40
N ALA A 15 18.10 -8.93 -5.65
CA ALA A 15 17.39 -9.05 -6.93
C ALA A 15 15.98 -8.51 -6.74
N GLY A 16 15.74 -7.24 -7.08
CA GLY A 16 14.40 -6.67 -6.91
C GLY A 16 14.13 -5.24 -7.37
N LEU A 17 14.99 -4.61 -8.19
CA LEU A 17 14.70 -3.26 -8.73
C LEU A 17 14.09 -3.26 -10.15
N ALA A 18 13.91 -4.43 -10.76
CA ALA A 18 13.27 -4.53 -12.07
C ALA A 18 11.76 -4.62 -11.87
N ASN A 19 11.08 -3.48 -11.66
CA ASN A 19 9.66 -3.19 -11.94
C ASN A 19 9.20 -1.93 -11.17
N VAL A 20 10.01 -0.86 -11.17
CA VAL A 20 9.55 0.44 -10.69
C VAL A 20 8.65 1.05 -11.76
N THR A 21 7.43 0.54 -11.88
CA THR A 21 6.38 1.26 -12.59
C THR A 21 6.14 2.56 -11.83
N PRO A 22 5.89 3.70 -12.49
CA PRO A 22 5.41 4.89 -11.79
C PRO A 22 4.27 4.47 -10.88
N ALA A 23 4.24 4.97 -9.65
CA ALA A 23 3.14 4.75 -8.72
C ALA A 23 1.88 5.36 -9.33
N GLY A 24 1.23 4.61 -10.23
CA GLY A 24 -0.02 4.99 -10.82
C GLY A 24 -0.98 5.17 -9.66
N ALA A 25 -1.56 6.37 -9.56
CA ALA A 25 -2.56 6.67 -8.55
C ALA A 25 -3.78 5.77 -8.81
N ARG A 26 -3.75 4.56 -8.25
CA ARG A 26 -4.89 3.65 -8.23
C ARG A 26 -5.77 4.04 -7.06
N ASP A 27 -7.06 4.11 -7.32
CA ASP A 27 -8.05 4.24 -6.27
C ASP A 27 -8.25 2.88 -5.61
N TYR A 28 -7.44 2.58 -4.59
CA TYR A 28 -7.63 1.40 -3.74
C TYR A 28 -8.93 1.53 -2.93
N PRO A 29 -9.74 0.48 -2.80
CA PRO A 29 -11.06 0.58 -2.17
C PRO A 29 -11.04 0.77 -0.66
N TRP A 30 -9.93 0.52 0.03
CA TRP A 30 -9.83 0.59 1.49
C TRP A 30 -8.73 1.53 1.96
N CYS A 31 -9.03 2.29 3.02
CA CYS A 31 -8.11 3.22 3.66
C CYS A 31 -7.99 2.97 5.16
N VAL A 32 -6.79 3.12 5.71
CA VAL A 32 -6.57 3.27 7.15
C VAL A 32 -6.91 4.72 7.54
N GLN A 33 -7.86 4.89 8.45
CA GLN A 33 -8.42 6.17 8.88
C GLN A 33 -8.31 6.31 10.40
N GLY A 34 -8.09 7.52 10.89
CA GLY A 34 -8.02 7.77 12.33
C GLY A 34 -7.21 9.01 12.67
N ARG A 35 -7.01 9.25 13.97
CA ARG A 35 -6.19 10.37 14.44
C ARG A 35 -4.76 10.21 13.91
N GLY A 36 -4.24 11.25 13.28
CA GLY A 36 -2.87 11.30 12.75
C GLY A 36 -2.71 10.87 11.29
N VAL A 37 -3.74 10.33 10.64
CA VAL A 37 -3.67 9.92 9.21
C VAL A 37 -4.45 10.85 8.27
N GLY A 38 -5.31 11.73 8.81
CA GLY A 38 -6.14 12.64 8.03
C GLY A 38 -7.29 11.94 7.27
N TYR A 39 -8.05 12.70 6.48
CA TYR A 39 -9.09 12.19 5.59
C TYR A 39 -8.64 12.33 4.12
N PRO A 40 -8.82 11.30 3.26
CA PRO A 40 -9.52 10.03 3.50
C PRO A 40 -8.67 8.96 4.21
N GLY A 41 -7.47 9.30 4.67
CA GLY A 41 -6.52 8.38 5.30
C GLY A 41 -5.53 7.78 4.30
N ASP A 42 -4.89 6.68 4.69
CA ASP A 42 -3.92 5.95 3.87
C ASP A 42 -4.61 4.86 3.05
N CYS A 43 -4.80 5.11 1.75
CA CYS A 43 -5.59 4.30 0.83
C CYS A 43 -4.72 3.43 -0.08
N MET A 44 -4.03 2.45 0.49
CA MET A 44 -3.09 1.56 -0.21
C MET A 44 -3.55 0.09 -0.24
N TYR A 45 -4.82 -0.20 0.09
CA TYR A 45 -5.29 -1.56 0.38
C TYR A 45 -6.39 -2.04 -0.57
N GLN A 46 -6.18 -3.21 -1.19
CA GLN A 46 -7.19 -3.82 -2.08
C GLN A 46 -8.31 -4.51 -1.31
N THR A 47 -8.00 -5.09 -0.15
CA THR A 47 -8.98 -5.81 0.66
C THR A 47 -9.08 -5.23 2.06
N ARG A 48 -10.27 -5.38 2.66
CA ARG A 48 -10.48 -4.98 4.05
C ARG A 48 -9.54 -5.69 5.01
N ALA A 49 -9.22 -6.96 4.74
CA ALA A 49 -8.28 -7.75 5.53
C ALA A 49 -6.86 -7.16 5.51
N GLN A 50 -6.36 -6.72 4.35
CA GLN A 50 -5.06 -6.04 4.26
C GLN A 50 -5.05 -4.73 5.05
N CYS A 51 -6.14 -3.96 4.99
CA CYS A 51 -6.29 -2.75 5.79
C CYS A 51 -6.28 -3.09 7.29
N LEU A 52 -7.06 -4.08 7.73
CA LEU A 52 -7.14 -4.47 9.15
C LEU A 52 -5.79 -4.97 9.67
N ALA A 53 -5.06 -5.75 8.86
CA ALA A 53 -3.71 -6.19 9.18
C ALA A 53 -2.78 -4.98 9.39
N SER A 54 -2.90 -3.95 8.57
CA SER A 54 -2.10 -2.72 8.70
C SER A 54 -2.58 -1.79 9.82
N ALA A 55 -3.85 -1.85 10.20
CA ALA A 55 -4.44 -1.09 11.31
C ALA A 55 -4.19 -1.74 12.68
N SER A 56 -3.90 -3.05 12.70
CA SER A 56 -3.71 -3.83 13.92
C SER A 56 -2.63 -3.22 14.81
N GLY A 57 -2.94 -3.05 16.10
CA GLY A 57 -2.04 -2.43 17.08
C GLY A 57 -1.83 -0.92 16.91
N ARG A 58 -2.43 -0.30 15.88
CA ARG A 58 -2.47 1.15 15.70
C ARG A 58 -3.86 1.63 16.11
N ASN A 59 -3.96 2.79 16.77
CA ASN A 59 -5.24 3.37 17.17
C ASN A 59 -5.98 4.03 15.98
N VAL A 60 -6.24 3.24 14.95
CA VAL A 60 -6.82 3.61 13.65
C VAL A 60 -7.78 2.51 13.19
N ILE A 61 -8.68 2.85 12.28
CA ILE A 61 -9.73 1.98 11.74
C ILE A 61 -9.61 1.84 10.23
N CYS A 62 -10.39 0.93 9.65
CA CYS A 62 -10.51 0.76 8.21
C CYS A 62 -11.80 1.35 7.69
N GLY A 63 -11.70 2.24 6.70
CA GLY A 63 -12.83 2.86 6.00
C GLY A 63 -12.77 2.65 4.49
N VAL A 64 -13.89 2.87 3.81
CA VAL A 64 -13.98 2.82 2.34
C VAL A 64 -13.33 4.08 1.75
N ASN A 65 -12.58 3.92 0.66
CA ASN A 65 -12.03 5.04 -0.08
C ASN A 65 -13.14 5.78 -0.85
N PRO A 66 -13.43 7.07 -0.54
CA PRO A 66 -14.44 7.84 -1.25
C PRO A 66 -14.09 8.07 -2.73
N ARG A 67 -12.80 8.04 -3.10
CA ARG A 67 -12.38 8.15 -4.51
C ARG A 67 -12.74 6.89 -5.30
N ALA A 68 -12.58 5.72 -4.68
CA ALA A 68 -13.02 4.45 -5.27
C ALA A 68 -14.55 4.36 -5.33
N ALA A 69 -15.25 4.85 -4.31
CA ALA A 69 -16.72 4.80 -4.25
C ALA A 69 -17.41 5.79 -5.22
N PHE A 70 -16.84 6.99 -5.41
CA PHE A 70 -17.51 8.10 -6.11
C PHE A 70 -16.70 8.71 -7.27
N GLY A 71 -15.57 8.10 -7.67
CA GLY A 71 -14.64 8.66 -8.66
C GLY A 71 -15.25 8.87 -10.04
N GLN A 72 -16.08 7.94 -10.52
CA GLN A 72 -16.77 8.04 -11.81
C GLN A 72 -17.74 9.23 -11.86
N GLN A 73 -18.48 9.48 -10.77
CA GLN A 73 -19.49 10.54 -10.70
C GLN A 73 -18.86 11.94 -10.86
N ARG A 74 -17.68 12.14 -10.27
CA ARG A 74 -16.94 13.41 -10.38
C ARG A 74 -16.44 13.68 -11.80
N ARG A 75 -16.02 12.63 -12.53
CA ARG A 75 -15.59 12.77 -13.93
C ARG A 75 -16.75 13.21 -14.82
N GLY A 76 -17.90 12.54 -14.72
CA GLY A 76 -19.09 12.90 -15.51
C GLY A 76 -19.65 14.31 -15.22
N TYR A 77 -19.46 14.85 -14.01
CA TYR A 77 -19.79 16.25 -13.72
C TYR A 77 -18.81 17.22 -14.41
N ARG A 78 -17.50 16.92 -14.34
CA ARG A 78 -16.45 17.75 -14.96
C ARG A 78 -16.53 17.77 -16.48
N ASP A 79 -16.93 16.67 -17.12
CA ASP A 79 -17.04 16.59 -18.58
C ASP A 79 -18.27 17.33 -19.14
N ARG A 80 -19.19 17.75 -18.27
CA ARG A 80 -20.42 18.49 -18.65
C ARG A 80 -20.26 20.01 -18.64
N TYR A 81 -19.15 20.54 -18.11
CA TYR A 81 -18.89 21.98 -17.91
C TYR A 81 -17.60 22.37 -18.61
#